data_AF-A0A920URD0-F1
#
_entry.id   AF-A0A920URD0-F1
#
_cell.length_a   1.000
_cell.length_b   1.000
_cell.length_c   1.000
_cell.angle_alpha   90.00
_cell.angle_beta   90.00
_cell.angle_gamma   90.00
#
_symmetry.space_group_name_H-M   'P 1'
#
loop_
_entity.id
_entity.type
_entity.pdbx_description
1 polymer ?
#
loop_
_entity_poly.entity_id
_entity_poly.type
_entity_poly.pdbx_seq_one_letter_code
_entity_poly.pdbx_strand_id
1 'polypeptide(L)'
;MGSISDILGMMPGVGALKGKINSKDLDEGQISRVEAIIHSMTPNERREPTIINGSRRKRIAVGSGTSITQVNQLLSQFKQMQKMMKKLSGPGGKRALMGMMKR
;
A
#
# COMPACT_ATOMS: atom_id res chain seq x y z
N MET A 1 1.23 -23.03 -6.37
CA MET A 1 0.88 -21.76 -5.70
C MET A 1 -0.16 -21.09 -6.58
N GLY A 2 -1.43 -21.12 -6.19
CA GLY A 2 -2.54 -20.60 -6.98
C GLY A 2 -2.33 -19.12 -7.28
N SER A 3 -2.53 -18.74 -8.54
CA SER A 3 -2.30 -17.37 -8.97
C SER A 3 -3.35 -16.47 -8.33
N ILE A 4 -2.99 -15.24 -8.00
CA ILE A 4 -3.92 -14.21 -7.50
C ILE A 4 -5.11 -14.01 -8.47
N SER A 5 -4.92 -14.34 -9.75
CA SER A 5 -5.98 -14.41 -10.77
C SER A 5 -7.08 -15.43 -10.45
N ASP A 6 -6.75 -16.56 -9.83
CA ASP A 6 -7.71 -17.61 -9.50
C ASP A 6 -8.64 -17.18 -8.34
N ILE A 7 -8.10 -16.40 -7.40
CA ILE A 7 -8.89 -15.82 -6.29
C ILE A 7 -9.82 -14.70 -6.80
N LEU A 8 -9.35 -13.90 -7.76
CA LEU A 8 -10.14 -12.84 -8.42
C LEU A 8 -11.29 -13.41 -9.28
N GLY A 9 -11.16 -14.64 -9.78
CA GLY A 9 -12.19 -15.32 -10.56
C GLY A 9 -13.42 -15.77 -9.75
N MET A 10 -13.32 -15.84 -8.42
CA MET A 10 -14.40 -16.34 -7.54
C MET A 10 -15.24 -15.25 -6.89
N MET A 11 -14.95 -13.95 -7.11
CA MET A 11 -15.76 -12.84 -6.59
C MET A 11 -16.93 -12.50 -7.53
N PRO A 12 -18.20 -12.69 -7.10
CA PRO A 12 -19.35 -12.25 -7.88
C PRO A 12 -19.35 -10.73 -8.02
N GLY A 13 -19.48 -10.23 -9.26
CA GLY A 13 -19.49 -8.79 -9.58
C GLY A 13 -18.19 -8.23 -10.18
N VAL A 14 -17.10 -9.00 -10.24
CA VAL A 14 -15.81 -8.56 -10.81
C VAL A 14 -15.77 -8.67 -12.35
N GLY A 15 -16.73 -9.36 -12.97
CA GLY A 15 -16.84 -9.46 -14.44
C GLY A 15 -16.90 -8.10 -15.15
N ALA A 16 -17.50 -7.08 -14.52
CA ALA A 16 -17.58 -5.70 -15.05
C ALA A 16 -16.33 -4.85 -14.76
N LEU A 17 -15.48 -5.26 -13.81
CA LEU A 17 -14.22 -4.60 -13.48
C LEU A 17 -13.00 -5.20 -14.19
N LYS A 18 -13.17 -6.39 -14.80
CA LYS A 18 -12.15 -7.12 -15.55
C LYS A 18 -11.52 -6.32 -16.71
N GLY A 19 -12.22 -5.31 -17.23
CA GLY A 19 -11.71 -4.39 -18.25
C GLY A 19 -11.12 -3.07 -17.72
N LYS A 20 -11.22 -2.79 -16.42
CA LYS A 20 -10.69 -1.55 -15.78
C LYS A 20 -9.53 -1.81 -14.83
N ILE A 21 -9.35 -3.04 -14.41
CA ILE A 21 -8.19 -3.48 -13.64
C ILE A 21 -7.37 -4.31 -14.60
N ASN A 22 -6.57 -3.63 -15.44
CA ASN A 22 -5.60 -4.34 -16.24
C ASN A 22 -4.63 -4.98 -15.26
N SER A 23 -4.47 -6.30 -15.34
CA SER A 23 -3.40 -7.04 -14.67
C SER A 23 -1.99 -6.54 -15.04
N LYS A 24 -1.87 -5.65 -16.03
CA LYS A 24 -0.68 -4.86 -16.38
C LYS A 24 -0.43 -3.62 -15.50
N ASP A 25 -1.44 -3.11 -14.78
CA ASP A 25 -1.30 -1.97 -13.86
C ASP A 25 -0.71 -2.39 -12.51
N LEU A 26 -0.58 -3.70 -12.26
CA LEU A 26 0.38 -4.27 -11.31
C LEU A 26 1.77 -4.25 -11.96
N ASP A 27 2.16 -3.05 -12.32
CA ASP A 27 3.35 -2.71 -13.09
C ASP A 27 4.56 -3.09 -12.24
N GLU A 28 5.35 -4.05 -12.69
CA GLU A 28 6.58 -4.50 -12.03
C GLU A 28 7.50 -3.30 -11.73
N GLY A 29 7.44 -2.27 -12.59
CA GLY A 29 8.09 -0.98 -12.43
C GLY A 29 7.55 -0.07 -11.31
N GLN A 30 6.31 -0.25 -10.87
CA GLN A 30 5.78 0.45 -9.68
C GLN A 30 6.24 -0.23 -8.40
N ILE A 31 6.24 -1.57 -8.36
CA ILE A 31 6.71 -2.33 -7.21
C ILE A 31 8.20 -2.05 -6.97
N SER A 32 9.03 -2.09 -8.02
CA SER A 32 10.45 -1.81 -7.93
C SER A 32 10.75 -0.38 -7.46
N ARG A 33 9.95 0.62 -7.89
CA ARG A 33 10.08 2.01 -7.42
C ARG A 33 9.73 2.15 -5.95
N VAL A 34 8.65 1.51 -5.50
CA VAL A 34 8.28 1.51 -4.07
C VAL A 34 9.39 0.85 -3.26
N GLU A 35 9.91 -0.28 -3.72
CA GLU A 35 11.00 -0.98 -3.06
C GLU A 35 12.26 -0.11 -2.96
N ALA A 36 12.66 0.55 -4.05
CA ALA A 36 13.79 1.48 -4.07
C ALA A 36 13.62 2.64 -3.07
N ILE A 37 12.41 3.21 -2.98
CA ILE A 37 12.07 4.27 -2.00
C ILE A 37 12.24 3.74 -0.57
N ILE A 38 11.72 2.56 -0.27
CA ILE A 38 11.79 1.97 1.08
C ILE A 38 13.23 1.61 1.45
N HIS A 39 14.01 1.06 0.53
CA HIS A 39 15.43 0.74 0.78
C HIS A 39 16.28 2.00 1.01
N SER A 40 15.90 3.14 0.44
CA SER A 40 16.55 4.44 0.65
C SER A 40 16.22 5.11 1.99
N MET A 41 15.29 4.54 2.77
CA MET A 41 14.99 4.95 4.13
C MET A 41 15.92 4.28 5.14
N THR A 42 16.25 5.00 6.21
CA THR A 42 16.89 4.43 7.39
C THR A 42 15.91 3.54 8.17
N PRO A 43 16.40 2.58 8.98
CA PRO A 43 15.53 1.72 9.79
C PRO A 43 14.58 2.47 10.72
N ASN A 44 15.00 3.65 11.22
CA ASN A 44 14.17 4.48 12.09
C ASN A 44 13.03 5.16 11.31
N GLU A 45 13.30 5.62 10.08
CA GLU A 45 12.27 6.21 9.21
C GLU A 45 11.24 5.17 8.74
N ARG A 46 11.65 3.91 8.54
CA ARG A 46 10.73 2.81 8.18
C ARG A 46 9.81 2.44 9.35
N ARG A 47 10.36 2.40 10.56
CA ARG A 47 9.60 2.12 11.79
C ARG A 47 8.65 3.26 12.14
N GLU A 48 9.10 4.49 11.96
CA GLU A 48 8.34 5.68 12.30
C GLU A 48 8.32 6.69 11.12
N PRO A 49 7.37 6.55 10.18
CA PRO A 49 7.28 7.44 9.03
C PRO A 49 6.94 8.90 9.38
N THR A 50 6.50 9.19 10.61
CA THR A 50 6.18 10.54 11.09
C THR A 50 7.40 11.45 11.23
N ILE A 51 8.61 10.88 11.37
CA ILE A 51 9.85 11.68 11.48
C ILE A 51 10.36 12.20 10.12
N ILE A 52 9.75 11.76 9.01
CA ILE A 52 10.17 12.08 7.64
C ILE A 52 9.76 13.52 7.28
N ASN A 53 10.68 14.45 7.53
CA ASN A 53 10.53 15.87 7.17
C ASN A 53 10.95 16.15 5.70
N GLY A 54 10.93 17.42 5.28
CA GLY A 54 11.27 17.82 3.91
C GLY A 54 12.71 17.45 3.48
N SER A 55 13.69 17.62 4.38
CA SER A 55 15.08 17.25 4.11
C SER A 55 15.23 15.74 3.88
N ARG A 56 14.61 14.92 4.75
CA ARG A 56 14.62 13.46 4.62
C ARG A 56 13.93 13.00 3.33
N ARG A 57 12.82 13.62 2.94
CA ARG A 57 12.14 13.34 1.66
C ARG A 57 13.04 13.61 0.47
N LYS A 58 13.77 14.73 0.46
CA LYS A 58 14.74 15.05 -0.60
C LYS A 58 15.85 13.99 -0.66
N ARG A 59 16.41 13.60 0.49
CA ARG A 59 17.44 12.55 0.57
C ARG A 59 16.95 11.21 0.04
N ILE A 60 15.75 10.78 0.45
CA ILE A 60 15.14 9.52 0.01
C ILE A 60 14.92 9.56 -1.51
N ALA A 61 14.30 10.64 -2.02
CA ALA A 61 14.01 10.80 -3.44
C ALA A 61 15.28 10.69 -4.31
N VAL A 62 16.36 11.36 -3.91
CA VAL A 62 17.66 11.27 -4.59
C VAL A 62 18.26 9.87 -4.49
N GLY A 63 18.20 9.23 -3.31
CA GLY A 63 18.74 7.88 -3.09
C GLY A 63 18.00 6.78 -3.87
N SER A 64 16.70 6.94 -4.09
CA SER A 64 15.87 5.98 -4.83
C SER A 64 15.73 6.30 -6.32
N GLY A 65 16.30 7.41 -6.81
CA GLY A 65 16.12 7.84 -8.20
C GLY A 65 14.68 8.25 -8.54
N THR A 66 13.90 8.68 -7.54
CA THR A 66 12.48 9.05 -7.68
C THR A 66 12.24 10.52 -7.37
N SER A 67 11.05 11.04 -7.64
CA SER A 67 10.68 12.41 -7.28
C SER A 67 10.25 12.54 -5.81
N ILE A 68 10.34 13.76 -5.26
CA ILE A 68 9.79 14.09 -3.93
C ILE A 68 8.27 13.85 -3.89
N THR A 69 7.58 14.07 -5.01
CA THR A 69 6.14 13.83 -5.12
C THR A 69 5.79 12.34 -4.98
N GLN A 70 6.58 11.45 -5.57
CA GLN A 70 6.40 10.00 -5.44
C GLN A 70 6.60 9.54 -3.98
N VAL A 71 7.62 10.06 -3.29
CA VAL A 71 7.83 9.79 -1.87
C VAL A 71 6.64 10.29 -1.03
N ASN A 72 6.11 11.49 -1.32
CA ASN A 72 4.92 12.02 -0.62
C ASN A 72 3.68 11.17 -0.83
N GLN A 73 3.47 10.69 -2.05
CA GLN A 73 2.33 9.85 -2.39
C GLN A 73 2.38 8.53 -1.60
N LEU A 74 3.55 7.89 -1.53
CA LEU A 74 3.75 6.68 -0.74
C LEU A 74 3.45 6.91 0.75
N LEU A 75 3.98 7.99 1.33
CA LEU A 75 3.75 8.33 2.74
C LEU A 75 2.27 8.61 3.03
N SER A 76 1.58 9.27 2.10
CA SER A 76 0.14 9.53 2.22
C SER A 76 -0.69 8.25 2.17
N GLN A 77 -0.40 7.38 1.19
CA GLN A 77 -1.04 6.07 1.06
C GLN A 77 -0.82 5.21 2.30
N PHE A 78 0.42 5.16 2.81
CA PHE A 78 0.73 4.46 4.05
C PHE A 78 -0.08 5.01 5.24
N LYS A 79 -0.16 6.33 5.39
CA LYS A 79 -0.94 6.96 6.47
C LYS A 79 -2.43 6.65 6.37
N GLN A 80 -2.97 6.57 5.15
CA GLN A 80 -4.37 6.16 4.92
C GLN A 80 -4.59 4.69 5.32
N MET A 81 -3.70 3.80 4.89
CA MET A 81 -3.75 2.38 5.27
C MET A 81 -3.63 2.20 6.78
N GLN A 82 -2.70 2.91 7.44
CA GLN A 82 -2.54 2.88 8.89
C GLN A 82 -3.81 3.33 9.62
N LYS A 83 -4.48 4.38 9.14
CA LYS A 83 -5.78 4.82 9.68
C LYS A 83 -6.86 3.76 9.51
N MET A 84 -6.91 3.10 8.35
CA MET A 84 -7.87 2.04 8.08
C MET A 84 -7.62 0.83 8.99
N MET A 85 -6.38 0.37 9.10
CA MET A 85 -5.98 -0.72 9.99
C MET A 85 -6.33 -0.41 11.44
N LYS A 86 -6.09 0.82 11.90
CA LYS A 86 -6.45 1.26 13.26
C LYS A 86 -7.97 1.24 13.50
N LYS A 87 -8.78 1.59 12.50
CA LYS A 87 -10.25 1.50 12.58
C LYS A 87 -10.72 0.04 12.64
N LEU A 88 -10.10 -0.84 11.85
CA LEU A 88 -10.38 -2.27 11.82
C LEU A 88 -9.96 -2.99 13.11
N SER A 89 -8.81 -2.61 13.70
CA SER A 89 -8.34 -3.16 14.98
C SER A 89 -9.14 -2.66 16.19
N GLY A 90 -9.93 -1.59 16.02
CA GLY A 90 -10.78 -1.03 17.06
C GLY A 90 -11.98 -1.93 17.41
N PRO A 91 -12.67 -1.69 18.53
CA PRO A 91 -13.80 -2.51 18.98
C PRO A 91 -14.93 -2.66 17.95
N GLY A 92 -15.22 -1.61 17.19
CA GLY A 92 -16.20 -1.63 16.10
C GLY A 92 -15.75 -2.43 14.88
N GLY A 93 -14.45 -2.36 14.53
CA GLY A 93 -13.87 -3.15 13.44
C GLY A 93 -13.76 -4.64 13.77
N LYS A 94 -13.40 -4.98 15.02
CA LYS A 94 -13.42 -6.36 15.51
C LYS A 94 -14.81 -6.98 15.46
N ARG A 95 -15.86 -6.21 15.81
CA ARG A 95 -17.25 -6.65 15.70
C ARG A 95 -17.70 -6.85 14.25
N ALA A 96 -17.32 -5.95 13.35
CA ALA A 96 -17.61 -6.08 11.92
C ALA A 96 -16.92 -7.32 11.30
N LEU A 97 -15.65 -7.55 11.63
CA LEU A 97 -14.88 -8.71 11.20
C LEU A 97 -15.48 -10.02 11.75
N MET A 98 -15.83 -10.04 13.03
CA MET A 98 -16.45 -11.19 13.68
C MET A 98 -17.85 -11.48 13.13
N GLY A 99 -18.61 -10.46 12.71
CA GLY A 99 -19.90 -10.62 12.02
C GLY A 99 -19.79 -11.17 10.60
N MET A 100 -18.67 -10.95 9.91
CA MET A 100 -18.37 -11.56 8.61
C MET A 100 -17.89 -13.01 8.73
N MET A 101 -17.16 -13.37 9.79
CA MET A 101 -16.69 -14.75 10.03
C MET A 101 -17.78 -15.69 10.56
N LYS A 102 -18.94 -15.16 10.97
CA LYS A 102 -20.05 -15.95 11.53
C LYS A 102 -21.14 -16.29 10.51
N ARG A 103 -20.85 -16.15 9.21
CA ARG A 103 -21.72 -16.55 8.09
C ARG A 103 -21.21 -17.82 7.43
#